data_AF-A0A9E2CP14-F1
#
_entry.id   AF-A0A9E2CP14-F1
#
_cell.length_a   1.000
_cell.length_b   1.000
_cell.length_c   1.000
_cell.angle_alpha   90.00
_cell.angle_beta   90.00
_cell.angle_gamma   90.00
#
_symmetry.space_group_name_H-M   'P 1'
#
loop_
_entity.id
_entity.type
_entity.pdbx_description
1 polymer ?
#
loop_
_entity_poly.entity_id
_entity_poly.type
_entity_poly.pdbx_seq_one_letter_code
_entity_poly.pdbx_strand_id
1 'polypeptide(L)'
;MQGVEQAVRHWLESVVVGLNLCPFAAATVREQRLRIVVSRAEEPVALLDDVQDEINRLDDRPATELDTTLIAIPRMLSRFDAYLDVLDEVERLLKRQGRIGVYQVASFHPAYRFDGLPPDDPSHLTNRAPVPLIHLLREASVAAAVA
;
A
#
# COMPACT_ATOMS: atom_id res chain seq x y z
N MET A 1 -6.21 -5.03 -17.16
CA MET A 1 -6.09 -4.87 -15.69
C MET A 1 -5.41 -6.07 -15.03
N GLN A 2 -5.70 -7.31 -15.44
CA GLN A 2 -5.00 -8.50 -14.89
C GLN A 2 -3.47 -8.44 -14.97
N GLY A 3 -2.90 -7.82 -16.01
CA GLY A 3 -1.44 -7.64 -16.12
C GLY A 3 -0.83 -6.75 -15.03
N VAL A 4 -1.54 -5.72 -14.55
CA VAL A 4 -1.03 -4.83 -13.48
C VAL A 4 -1.04 -5.58 -12.15
N GLU A 5 -2.12 -6.28 -11.84
CA GLU A 5 -2.22 -7.09 -10.61
C GLU A 5 -1.11 -8.15 -10.56
N GLN A 6 -0.88 -8.86 -11.66
CA GLN A 6 0.20 -9.86 -11.76
C GLN A 6 1.59 -9.22 -11.59
N ALA A 7 1.83 -8.07 -12.23
CA ALA A 7 3.10 -7.36 -12.09
C ALA A 7 3.35 -6.90 -10.65
N VAL A 8 2.31 -6.38 -9.98
CA VAL A 8 2.39 -5.95 -8.58
C VAL A 8 2.58 -7.15 -7.64
N ARG A 9 1.88 -8.27 -7.88
CA ARG A 9 2.07 -9.51 -7.12
C ARG A 9 3.49 -10.04 -7.26
N HIS A 10 4.01 -10.10 -8.48
CA HIS A 10 5.38 -10.55 -8.74
C HIS A 10 6.41 -9.62 -8.08
N TRP A 11 6.21 -8.30 -8.17
CA TRP A 11 7.04 -7.32 -7.48
C TRP A 11 7.02 -7.52 -5.96
N LEU A 12 5.84 -7.71 -5.37
CA LEU A 12 5.70 -7.92 -3.93
C LEU A 12 6.46 -9.18 -3.47
N GLU A 13 6.31 -10.28 -4.20
CA GLU A 13 6.97 -11.56 -3.90
C GLU A 13 8.50 -11.49 -4.09
N SER A 14 8.97 -10.85 -5.16
CA SER A 14 10.40 -10.80 -5.50
C SER A 14 11.17 -9.72 -4.73
N VAL A 15 10.57 -8.56 -4.50
CA VAL A 15 11.22 -7.39 -3.90
C VAL A 15 10.91 -7.32 -2.41
N VAL A 16 9.64 -7.21 -2.03
CA VAL A 16 9.27 -6.98 -0.63
C VAL A 16 9.52 -8.23 0.22
N VAL A 17 9.07 -9.39 -0.25
CA VAL A 17 9.31 -10.68 0.42
C VAL A 17 10.71 -11.20 0.12
N GLY A 18 11.12 -11.22 -1.15
CA GLY A 18 12.42 -11.78 -1.56
C GLY A 18 13.65 -11.06 -1.01
N LEU A 19 13.57 -9.74 -0.78
CA LEU A 19 14.64 -8.97 -0.13
C LEU A 19 14.42 -8.78 1.37
N ASN A 20 13.41 -9.44 1.95
CA ASN A 20 13.05 -9.35 3.37
C ASN A 20 12.87 -7.91 3.88
N LEU A 21 12.24 -7.04 3.07
CA LEU A 21 12.02 -5.63 3.43
C LEU A 21 10.97 -5.47 4.53
N CYS A 22 10.08 -6.45 4.68
CA CYS A 22 9.03 -6.44 5.68
C CYS A 22 8.84 -7.85 6.26
N PRO A 23 9.14 -8.10 7.55
CA PRO A 23 8.97 -9.42 8.17
C PRO A 23 7.50 -9.86 8.18
N PHE A 24 6.57 -8.91 8.19
CA PHE A 24 5.13 -9.16 8.14
C PHE A 24 4.64 -9.63 6.76
N ALA A 25 5.23 -9.13 5.67
CA ALA A 25 4.73 -9.37 4.32
C ALA A 25 4.77 -10.87 3.92
N ALA A 26 5.82 -11.59 4.32
CA ALA A 26 6.01 -12.99 3.95
C ALA A 26 4.88 -13.90 4.46
N ALA A 27 4.48 -13.73 5.73
CA ALA A 27 3.41 -14.52 6.34
C ALA A 27 2.05 -14.22 5.69
N THR A 28 1.74 -12.94 5.49
CA THR A 28 0.48 -12.48 4.92
C THR A 28 0.29 -12.95 3.47
N VAL A 29 1.35 -12.94 2.67
CA VAL A 29 1.33 -13.47 1.29
C VAL A 29 1.16 -14.99 1.29
N ARG A 30 1.94 -15.72 2.10
CA ARG A 30 1.89 -17.19 2.20
C ARG A 30 0.51 -17.69 2.65
N GLU A 31 -0.11 -16.99 3.58
CA GLU A 31 -1.42 -17.36 4.16
C GLU A 31 -2.60 -16.78 3.37
N GLN A 32 -2.35 -16.15 2.23
CA GLN A 32 -3.37 -15.56 1.35
C GLN A 32 -4.25 -14.51 2.04
N ARG A 33 -3.70 -13.81 3.05
CA ARG A 33 -4.38 -12.76 3.84
C ARG A 33 -4.14 -11.36 3.28
N LEU A 34 -3.63 -11.28 2.04
CA LEU A 34 -3.41 -10.06 1.29
C LEU A 34 -4.37 -10.01 0.10
N ARG A 35 -5.06 -8.88 -0.04
CA ARG A 35 -5.80 -8.52 -1.25
C ARG A 35 -5.00 -7.53 -2.08
N ILE A 36 -4.89 -7.77 -3.39
CA ILE A 36 -4.40 -6.78 -4.35
C ILE A 36 -5.60 -6.31 -5.17
N VAL A 37 -5.82 -5.01 -5.26
CA VAL A 37 -6.89 -4.42 -6.06
C VAL A 37 -6.31 -3.40 -7.03
N VAL A 38 -6.77 -3.41 -8.28
CA VAL A 38 -6.37 -2.43 -9.30
C VAL A 38 -7.45 -1.36 -9.39
N SER A 39 -7.15 -0.18 -8.86
CA SER A 39 -8.02 0.99 -8.92
C SER A 39 -8.23 1.43 -10.38
N ARG A 40 -9.46 1.86 -10.68
CA ARG A 40 -9.83 2.47 -11.96
C ARG A 40 -9.99 3.99 -11.84
N ALA A 41 -9.72 4.55 -10.67
CA ALA A 41 -9.82 5.98 -10.44
C ALA A 41 -8.89 6.75 -11.38
N GLU A 42 -9.42 7.84 -11.92
CA GLU A 42 -8.70 8.81 -12.76
C GLU A 42 -8.64 10.19 -12.07
N GLU A 43 -9.26 10.33 -10.90
CA GLU A 43 -9.29 11.53 -10.08
C GLU A 43 -9.17 11.21 -8.57
N PRO A 44 -8.65 12.13 -7.74
CA PRO A 44 -8.38 11.86 -6.33
C PRO A 44 -9.62 11.46 -5.51
N VAL A 45 -10.78 12.05 -5.79
CA VAL A 45 -12.01 11.75 -5.04
C VAL A 45 -12.42 10.29 -5.23
N ALA A 46 -12.44 9.82 -6.49
CA ALA A 46 -12.75 8.43 -6.80
C ALA A 46 -11.74 7.45 -6.17
N LEU A 47 -10.46 7.84 -6.07
CA LEU A 47 -9.45 7.02 -5.40
C LEU A 47 -9.65 6.97 -3.88
N LEU A 48 -10.07 8.07 -3.26
CA LEU A 48 -10.40 8.09 -1.83
C LEU A 48 -11.62 7.20 -1.53
N ASP A 49 -12.60 7.14 -2.44
CA ASP A 49 -13.71 6.19 -2.35
C ASP A 49 -13.23 4.74 -2.46
N ASP A 50 -12.32 4.43 -3.39
CA ASP A 50 -11.70 3.09 -3.48
C ASP A 50 -10.96 2.71 -2.19
N VAL A 51 -10.19 3.65 -1.62
CA VAL A 51 -9.50 3.46 -0.33
C VAL A 51 -10.52 3.22 0.77
N GLN A 52 -11.62 3.97 0.79
CA GLN A 52 -12.67 3.82 1.78
C GLN A 52 -13.30 2.43 1.76
N ASP A 53 -13.63 1.95 0.57
CA ASP A 53 -14.23 0.65 0.38
C ASP A 53 -13.30 -0.46 0.86
N GLU A 54 -11.99 -0.36 0.58
CA GLU A 54 -11.02 -1.35 1.01
C GLU A 54 -10.78 -1.31 2.54
N ILE A 55 -10.84 -0.14 3.17
CA ILE A 55 -10.85 -0.03 4.63
C ILE A 55 -12.09 -0.73 5.22
N ASN A 56 -13.29 -0.48 4.66
CA ASN A 56 -14.51 -1.12 5.15
C ASN A 56 -14.45 -2.65 4.97
N ARG A 57 -13.90 -3.13 3.85
CA ARG A 57 -13.69 -4.57 3.61
C ARG A 57 -12.75 -5.21 4.63
N LEU A 58 -11.72 -4.49 5.07
CA LEU A 58 -10.83 -4.92 6.13
C LEU A 58 -11.58 -4.94 7.46
N ASP A 59 -12.33 -3.91 7.81
CA ASP A 59 -13.11 -3.90 9.06
C ASP A 59 -14.13 -5.05 9.15
N ASP A 60 -14.78 -5.38 8.03
CA ASP A 60 -15.79 -6.45 7.95
C ASP A 60 -15.22 -7.87 7.98
N ARG A 61 -13.90 -8.04 7.96
CA ARG A 61 -13.23 -9.35 7.93
C ARG A 61 -12.23 -9.50 9.07
N PRO A 62 -12.14 -10.69 9.69
CA PRO A 62 -11.07 -10.95 10.64
C PRO A 62 -9.70 -10.95 9.95
N ALA A 63 -8.66 -10.54 10.67
CA ALA A 63 -7.28 -10.52 10.17
C ALA A 63 -6.75 -11.89 9.72
N THR A 64 -7.37 -12.99 10.14
CA THR A 64 -7.08 -14.36 9.69
C THR A 64 -7.61 -14.66 8.28
N GLU A 65 -8.58 -13.90 7.80
CA GLU A 65 -9.13 -14.02 6.43
C GLU A 65 -8.54 -12.93 5.53
N LEU A 66 -8.56 -11.68 5.99
CA LEU A 66 -8.03 -10.53 5.26
C LEU A 66 -7.33 -9.57 6.23
N ASP A 67 -6.00 -9.54 6.13
CA ASP A 67 -5.15 -8.75 7.03
C ASP A 67 -4.76 -7.40 6.40
N THR A 68 -4.54 -7.38 5.09
CA THR A 68 -4.06 -6.18 4.39
C THR A 68 -4.61 -6.06 2.97
N THR A 69 -4.66 -4.83 2.47
CA THR A 69 -5.00 -4.54 1.08
C THR A 69 -3.95 -3.66 0.43
N LEU A 70 -3.47 -4.08 -0.73
CA LEU A 70 -2.58 -3.32 -1.60
C LEU A 70 -3.36 -2.79 -2.80
N ILE A 71 -3.51 -1.47 -2.89
CA ILE A 71 -4.25 -0.76 -3.93
C ILE A 71 -3.26 -0.29 -4.99
N ALA A 72 -3.39 -0.79 -6.21
CA ALA A 72 -2.58 -0.41 -7.36
C ALA A 72 -3.27 0.64 -8.22
N ILE A 73 -2.59 1.73 -8.54
CA ILE A 73 -3.18 2.94 -9.14
C ILE A 73 -2.49 3.24 -10.48
N PRO A 74 -2.78 2.48 -11.55
CA PRO A 74 -2.04 2.61 -12.82
C PRO A 74 -2.48 3.79 -13.71
N ARG A 75 -3.63 4.43 -13.41
CA ARG A 75 -4.26 5.43 -14.30
C ARG A 75 -4.04 6.88 -13.90
N MET A 76 -3.48 7.12 -12.72
CA MET A 76 -3.22 8.46 -12.20
C MET A 76 -1.99 8.42 -11.28
N LEU A 77 -1.62 9.58 -10.72
CA LEU A 77 -0.51 9.72 -9.77
C LEU A 77 0.85 9.24 -10.30
N SER A 78 1.10 9.38 -11.60
CA SER A 78 2.43 9.09 -12.18
C SER A 78 3.50 10.10 -11.73
N ARG A 79 3.08 11.30 -11.32
CA ARG A 79 3.94 12.30 -10.70
C ARG A 79 3.98 12.08 -9.19
N PHE A 80 5.19 12.05 -8.63
CA PHE A 80 5.39 11.73 -7.23
C PHE A 80 4.84 12.81 -6.28
N ASP A 81 4.89 14.08 -6.65
CA ASP A 81 4.31 15.18 -5.85
C ASP A 81 2.79 15.04 -5.72
N ALA A 82 2.08 14.82 -6.83
CA ALA A 82 0.64 14.57 -6.80
C ALA A 82 0.28 13.30 -6.01
N TYR A 83 1.15 12.29 -6.03
CA TYR A 83 0.99 11.08 -5.22
C TYR A 83 1.09 11.38 -3.71
N LEU A 84 2.06 12.20 -3.29
CA LEU A 84 2.19 12.63 -1.89
C LEU A 84 0.97 13.42 -1.43
N ASP A 85 0.44 14.33 -2.26
CA ASP A 85 -0.78 15.09 -1.94
C ASP A 85 -1.98 14.17 -1.65
N VAL A 86 -2.10 13.06 -2.39
CA VAL A 86 -3.15 12.06 -2.15
C VAL A 86 -2.88 11.23 -0.89
N LEU A 87 -1.63 10.88 -0.59
CA LEU A 87 -1.31 10.19 0.66
C LEU A 87 -1.74 11.01 1.87
N ASP A 88 -1.50 12.32 1.86
CA ASP A 88 -1.97 13.23 2.90
C ASP A 88 -3.51 13.19 3.05
N GLU A 89 -4.25 13.10 1.94
CA GLU A 89 -5.71 12.95 2.00
C GLU A 89 -6.17 11.60 2.54
N VAL A 90 -5.45 10.52 2.24
CA VAL A 90 -5.71 9.18 2.81
C VAL A 90 -5.47 9.18 4.32
N GLU A 91 -4.38 9.81 4.79
CA GLU A 91 -4.14 9.95 6.23
C GLU A 91 -5.24 10.79 6.91
N ARG A 92 -5.66 11.89 6.26
CA ARG A 92 -6.81 12.70 6.73
C ARG A 92 -8.09 11.87 6.77
N LEU A 93 -8.33 10.97 5.80
CA LEU A 93 -9.48 10.07 5.78
C LEU A 93 -9.46 9.12 6.98
N LEU A 94 -8.33 8.45 7.23
CA LEU A 94 -8.15 7.57 8.39
C LEU A 94 -8.42 8.30 9.71
N LYS A 95 -7.91 9.53 9.83
CA LYS A 95 -8.14 10.39 11.00
C LYS A 95 -9.62 10.72 11.19
N ARG A 96 -10.32 11.14 10.15
CA ARG A 96 -11.76 11.47 10.23
C ARG A 96 -12.62 10.30 10.66
N GLN A 97 -12.17 9.08 10.42
CA GLN A 97 -12.92 7.85 10.71
C GLN A 97 -12.49 7.15 11.99
N GLY A 98 -11.57 7.75 12.76
CA GLY A 98 -11.08 7.15 13.99
C GLY A 98 -10.25 5.89 13.76
N ARG A 99 -9.60 5.78 12.60
CA ARG A 99 -8.82 4.60 12.17
C ARG A 99 -7.31 4.77 12.30
N ILE A 100 -6.85 5.92 12.80
CA ILE A 100 -5.46 6.12 13.24
C ILE A 100 -5.18 5.21 14.43
N GLY A 101 -4.05 4.51 14.43
CA GLY A 101 -3.74 3.48 15.44
C GLY A 101 -4.35 2.11 15.11
N VAL A 102 -5.22 2.04 14.10
CA VAL A 102 -5.83 0.78 13.61
C VAL A 102 -5.18 0.36 12.30
N TYR A 103 -5.08 1.31 11.36
CA TYR A 103 -4.43 1.11 10.07
C TYR A 103 -3.27 2.10 9.89
N GLN A 104 -2.16 1.57 9.40
CA GLN A 104 -1.06 2.37 8.86
C GLN A 104 -1.05 2.25 7.33
N VAL A 105 -0.52 3.27 6.67
CA VAL A 105 -0.37 3.32 5.21
C VAL A 105 1.10 3.18 4.87
N ALA A 106 1.44 2.13 4.12
CA ALA A 106 2.74 2.05 3.46
C ALA A 106 2.61 2.48 1.99
N SER A 107 3.57 3.28 1.54
CA SER A 107 3.54 3.97 0.26
C SER A 107 4.65 3.48 -0.67
N PHE A 108 4.30 3.25 -1.93
CA PHE A 108 5.23 2.83 -2.97
C PHE A 108 4.93 3.53 -4.29
N HIS A 109 5.97 3.93 -5.02
CA HIS A 109 5.82 4.70 -6.24
C HIS A 109 6.97 4.45 -7.22
N PRO A 110 6.79 4.44 -8.55
CA PRO A 110 7.89 4.21 -9.50
C PRO A 110 9.05 5.20 -9.36
N ALA A 111 8.71 6.45 -9.02
CA ALA A 111 9.65 7.53 -8.74
C ALA A 111 9.79 7.85 -7.24
N TYR A 112 9.58 6.85 -6.35
CA TYR A 112 9.65 7.07 -4.91
C TYR A 112 10.99 7.69 -4.52
N ARG A 113 10.92 8.73 -3.67
CA ARG A 113 12.06 9.37 -3.03
C ARG A 113 11.72 9.68 -1.58
N PHE A 114 12.54 9.21 -0.66
CA PHE A 114 12.52 9.65 0.73
C PHE A 114 12.94 11.10 0.84
N ASP A 115 12.22 11.84 1.68
CA ASP A 115 12.56 13.23 1.97
C ASP A 115 13.91 13.32 2.68
N GLY A 116 14.65 14.41 2.41
CA GLY A 116 15.97 14.66 2.99
C GLY A 116 17.13 13.78 2.49
N LEU A 117 16.90 12.79 1.62
CA LEU A 117 17.96 11.95 1.05
C LEU A 117 18.42 12.44 -0.35
N PRO A 118 19.69 12.20 -0.72
CA PRO A 118 20.20 12.49 -2.07
C PRO A 118 19.40 11.78 -3.18
N PRO A 119 19.30 12.32 -4.40
CA PRO A 119 18.53 11.72 -5.50
C PRO A 119 18.98 10.31 -5.91
N ASP A 120 20.25 9.97 -5.68
CA ASP A 120 20.91 8.71 -6.00
C ASP A 120 21.01 7.76 -4.79
N ASP A 121 20.40 8.11 -3.64
CA ASP A 121 20.42 7.25 -2.46
C ASP A 121 19.73 5.90 -2.75
N PRO A 122 20.41 4.76 -2.47
CA PRO A 122 19.88 3.44 -2.78
C PRO A 122 18.65 3.08 -1.94
N SER A 123 18.44 3.73 -0.79
CA SER A 123 17.26 3.55 0.07
C SER A 123 15.98 3.81 -0.71
N HIS A 124 15.98 4.74 -1.68
CA HIS A 124 14.81 5.00 -2.54
C HIS A 124 14.29 3.74 -3.25
N LEU A 125 15.18 2.80 -3.57
CA LEU A 125 14.84 1.56 -4.27
C LEU A 125 13.92 0.65 -3.45
N THR A 126 13.93 0.73 -2.12
CA THR A 126 13.11 -0.15 -1.26
C THR A 126 11.61 0.12 -1.42
N ASN A 127 11.25 1.35 -1.76
CA ASN A 127 9.86 1.78 -1.92
C ASN A 127 9.48 2.05 -3.39
N ARG A 128 10.36 1.69 -4.34
CA ARG A 128 10.02 1.74 -5.77
C ARG A 128 9.18 0.53 -6.18
N ALA A 129 8.08 0.82 -6.86
CA ALA A 129 7.12 -0.17 -7.34
C ALA A 129 6.83 0.00 -8.84
N PRO A 130 6.22 -1.00 -9.51
CA PRO A 130 5.92 -0.93 -10.95
C PRO A 130 4.92 0.17 -11.32
N VAL A 131 4.01 0.50 -10.40
CA VAL A 131 2.99 1.55 -10.49
C VAL A 131 2.83 2.20 -9.11
N PRO A 132 2.16 3.36 -8.98
CA PRO A 132 1.80 3.91 -7.67
C PRO A 132 0.95 2.92 -6.87
N LEU A 133 1.33 2.65 -5.62
CA LEU A 133 0.63 1.74 -4.72
C LEU A 133 0.34 2.41 -3.38
N ILE A 134 -0.77 2.03 -2.77
CA ILE A 134 -1.11 2.36 -1.38
C ILE A 134 -1.39 1.04 -0.67
N HIS A 135 -0.65 0.76 0.41
CA HIS A 135 -0.83 -0.47 1.19
C HIS A 135 -1.45 -0.15 2.54
N LEU A 136 -2.67 -0.63 2.75
CA LEU A 136 -3.37 -0.58 4.02
C LEU A 136 -2.97 -1.79 4.86
N LEU A 137 -2.35 -1.53 6.00
CA LEU A 137 -1.84 -2.54 6.93
C LEU A 137 -2.50 -2.35 8.29
N ARG A 138 -2.96 -3.43 8.94
CA ARG A 138 -3.38 -3.36 10.34
C ARG A 138 -2.18 -3.18 11.25
N GLU A 139 -2.21 -2.14 12.08
CA GLU A 139 -1.11 -1.84 13.00
C GLU A 139 -0.87 -2.98 14.00
N ALA A 140 -1.94 -3.59 14.52
CA ALA A 140 -1.83 -4.73 15.44
C ALA A 140 -1.09 -5.93 14.80
N SER A 141 -1.36 -6.22 13.54
CA SER A 141 -0.72 -7.33 12.82
C SER A 141 0.75 -7.04 12.51
N VAL A 142 1.07 -5.80 12.14
CA VAL A 142 2.46 -5.36 11.93
C VAL A 142 3.24 -5.43 13.24
N ALA A 143 2.68 -4.90 14.33
CA ALA A 143 3.31 -4.91 15.65
C ALA A 143 3.58 -6.34 16.15
N ALA A 144 2.64 -7.26 15.95
CA ALA A 144 2.82 -8.67 16.33
C ALA A 144 3.93 -9.37 15.54
N ALA A 145 4.27 -8.90 14.33
CA ALA A 145 5.31 -9.48 13.49
C ALA A 145 6.72 -8.93 13.77
N VAL A 146 6.84 -7.83 14.50
CA VAL A 146 8.13 -7.21 14.89
C VAL A 146 8.49 -7.39 16.36
N ALA A 147 7.57 -7.95 17.16
CA ALA A 147 7.77 -8.31 18.56
C ALA A 147 8.53 -9.64 18.71
#